data_AF-A0A178UYM1-F1
#
_entry.id   AF-A0A178UYM1-F1
#
_cell.length_a   1.000
_cell.length_b   1.000
_cell.length_c   1.000
_cell.angle_alpha   90.00
_cell.angle_beta   90.00
_cell.angle_gamma   90.00
#
_symmetry.space_group_name_H-M   'P 1'
#
loop_
_entity.id
_entity.type
_entity.pdbx_description
1 polymer ?
#
loop_
_entity_poly.entity_id
_entity_poly.type
_entity_poly.pdbx_seq_one_letter_code
_entity_poly.pdbx_strand_id
1 'polypeptide(L)'
;MNQTRRKRRPDSSLSRLDSLSPEMLFPAKSPSLTSSRIRNIFLLLIFCFIIYIIFSYGTNFRREQISSIARSLSVFSTRRRHLLFSIAASHDSWLRRSSYVRLWYSPESTRAVVFLDRGGLESDLTLPPVIVSKDVSRFPYNFPGGLRSAIRVARVVKETVDRGDKDVRWFVFGDDDTVFFVDNLVTVLSKYDHRKWFYVGSNSEFYDQNVRYSFDMAFGGGGFAISASLAKVLAKVLDSCLMRYSHMYGSDSRIFSCVAELGVTLTHEPGFHQIDVRGNIFGLLCAHPLSPLVSLHHLDAVDPFFPKRNRTESVAHLIGAASFDSGRILQQSVCYDSLNTVTVSVVWGYAVQVYEGNKLLPDLLTLQKTFSTWRRGSGVQSNYMFSTREYPRDPCGRPLVFFLDSVGSDGTEGTWSNYNIHRVGHCHRAEAVERLERIRVLSPKLERNVEQMGLPRRQCCDISSPYNKSMVINIRQCMPDELIAMNT
;
A
#
# COMPACT_ATOMS: atom_id res chain seq x y z
N MET A 1 49.42 47.14 20.52
CA MET A 1 50.06 46.73 21.77
C MET A 1 50.18 45.21 21.80
N ASN A 2 51.43 44.72 21.85
CA ASN A 2 51.98 43.40 22.20
C ASN A 2 51.21 42.10 21.88
N GLN A 3 51.65 41.32 20.88
CA GLN A 3 52.74 40.29 20.90
C GLN A 3 52.25 38.95 21.49
N THR A 4 52.29 37.81 20.79
CA THR A 4 53.52 37.02 20.52
C THR A 4 53.22 35.89 19.50
N ARG A 5 53.97 35.83 18.36
CA ARG A 5 55.07 34.89 17.99
C ARG A 5 54.65 33.45 17.63
N ARG A 6 54.76 33.04 16.35
CA ARG A 6 55.92 32.40 15.62
C ARG A 6 56.07 30.90 15.98
N LYS A 7 56.41 29.94 15.10
CA LYS A 7 57.12 29.96 13.81
C LYS A 7 56.98 28.61 13.06
N ARG A 8 57.30 28.67 11.76
CA ARG A 8 57.39 27.65 10.70
C ARG A 8 58.60 26.68 10.76
N ARG A 9 58.46 25.56 10.01
CA ARG A 9 59.38 25.00 8.96
C ARG A 9 60.40 23.87 9.31
N PRO A 10 60.97 23.14 8.31
CA PRO A 10 60.91 21.67 8.21
C PRO A 10 62.30 20.97 7.98
N ASP A 11 62.22 19.70 7.58
CA ASP A 11 63.12 18.91 6.69
C ASP A 11 64.45 18.25 7.15
N SER A 12 64.46 16.93 6.92
CA SER A 12 65.45 16.12 6.16
C SER A 12 66.75 15.59 6.80
N SER A 13 67.21 14.48 6.17
CA SER A 13 68.52 13.78 6.23
C SER A 13 68.62 12.62 7.25
N LEU A 14 69.29 11.47 7.02
CA LEU A 14 69.90 10.78 5.85
C LEU A 14 70.41 9.37 6.30
N SER A 15 70.77 8.51 5.33
CA SER A 15 71.81 7.42 5.37
C SER A 15 71.42 5.99 5.86
N ARG A 16 71.98 4.86 5.40
CA ARG A 16 72.59 4.29 4.15
C ARG A 16 73.06 2.84 4.47
N LEU A 17 73.00 1.92 3.47
CA LEU A 17 73.76 0.64 3.27
C LEU A 17 73.56 -0.50 4.34
N ASP A 18 73.67 -1.81 4.05
CA ASP A 18 74.43 -2.53 3.03
C ASP A 18 73.93 -3.98 2.76
N SER A 19 74.53 -4.58 1.72
CA SER A 19 74.27 -5.84 1.00
C SER A 19 74.86 -7.14 1.61
N LEU A 20 74.38 -8.33 1.18
CA LEU A 20 75.18 -9.54 0.82
C LEU A 20 74.30 -10.75 0.38
N SER A 21 74.84 -11.56 -0.53
CA SER A 21 74.17 -12.55 -1.41
C SER A 21 74.70 -14.01 -1.16
N PRO A 22 74.69 -14.98 -2.11
CA PRO A 22 73.82 -16.18 -2.11
C PRO A 22 74.59 -17.54 -2.11
N GLU A 23 73.89 -18.68 -1.99
CA GLU A 23 74.47 -19.98 -2.36
C GLU A 23 73.46 -20.98 -2.94
N MET A 24 73.86 -21.60 -4.06
CA MET A 24 73.20 -22.65 -4.83
C MET A 24 73.68 -24.04 -4.36
N LEU A 25 72.81 -25.06 -4.43
CA LEU A 25 73.25 -26.41 -4.80
C LEU A 25 72.08 -27.25 -5.37
N PHE A 26 72.25 -27.75 -6.59
CA PHE A 26 71.56 -28.92 -7.18
C PHE A 26 72.61 -30.05 -7.26
N PRO A 27 72.24 -31.35 -7.19
CA PRO A 27 71.85 -32.04 -8.43
C PRO A 27 70.92 -33.27 -8.30
N ALA A 28 70.40 -33.69 -9.46
CA ALA A 28 70.25 -35.07 -9.99
C ALA A 28 68.84 -35.43 -10.51
N LYS A 29 68.78 -35.83 -11.79
CA LYS A 29 67.61 -36.36 -12.53
C LYS A 29 67.62 -37.89 -12.51
N SER A 30 66.44 -38.52 -12.40
CA SER A 30 65.83 -39.46 -13.39
C SER A 30 64.57 -40.14 -12.78
N PRO A 31 63.76 -40.93 -13.51
CA PRO A 31 62.51 -40.48 -14.14
C PRO A 31 61.25 -41.17 -13.56
N SER A 32 60.08 -40.52 -13.59
CA SER A 32 58.80 -41.25 -13.39
C SER A 32 57.70 -40.70 -14.30
N LEU A 33 57.70 -41.16 -15.56
CA LEU A 33 56.70 -40.85 -16.58
C LEU A 33 55.31 -41.51 -16.34
N THR A 34 55.06 -42.05 -15.14
CA THR A 34 53.84 -42.77 -14.76
C THR A 34 52.94 -42.02 -13.77
N SER A 35 53.42 -40.93 -13.16
CA SER A 35 52.68 -40.19 -12.11
C SER A 35 51.64 -39.19 -12.66
N SER A 36 51.90 -38.54 -13.81
CA SER A 36 50.99 -37.49 -14.31
C SER A 36 49.68 -38.04 -14.88
N ARG A 37 49.71 -39.21 -15.53
CA ARG A 37 48.50 -39.84 -16.10
C ARG A 37 47.56 -40.32 -15.01
N ILE A 38 48.09 -40.95 -13.95
CA ILE A 38 47.31 -41.40 -12.81
C ILE A 38 46.71 -40.21 -12.05
N ARG A 39 47.50 -39.14 -11.83
CA ARG A 39 47.01 -37.90 -11.22
C ARG A 39 45.88 -37.25 -12.03
N ASN A 40 46.01 -37.21 -13.35
CA ASN A 40 44.98 -36.64 -14.23
C ASN A 40 43.70 -37.49 -14.23
N ILE A 41 43.81 -38.82 -14.20
CA ILE A 41 42.66 -39.72 -14.07
C ILE A 41 41.96 -39.50 -12.72
N PHE A 42 42.72 -39.37 -11.63
CA PHE A 42 42.16 -39.14 -10.30
C PHE A 42 41.42 -37.79 -10.21
N LEU A 43 41.99 -36.73 -10.81
CA LEU A 43 41.33 -35.43 -10.91
C LEU A 43 40.05 -35.47 -11.76
N LEU A 44 40.05 -36.22 -12.85
CA LEU A 44 38.87 -36.41 -13.70
C LEU A 44 37.76 -37.15 -12.92
N LEU A 45 38.11 -38.18 -12.16
CA LEU A 45 37.16 -38.93 -11.34
C LEU A 45 36.57 -38.07 -10.22
N ILE A 46 37.38 -37.22 -9.56
CA ILE A 46 36.90 -36.25 -8.57
C ILE A 46 35.95 -35.25 -9.23
N PHE A 47 36.30 -34.73 -10.41
CA PHE A 47 35.46 -33.79 -11.15
C PHE A 47 34.12 -34.42 -11.55
N CYS A 48 34.13 -35.66 -12.05
CA CYS A 48 32.92 -36.42 -12.37
C CYS A 48 32.09 -36.72 -11.11
N PHE A 49 32.73 -37.01 -9.98
CA PHE A 49 32.04 -37.24 -8.70
C PHE A 49 31.40 -35.97 -8.15
N ILE A 50 32.06 -34.81 -8.27
CA ILE A 50 31.50 -33.52 -7.90
C ILE A 50 30.32 -33.17 -8.81
N ILE A 51 30.42 -33.37 -10.13
CA ILE A 51 29.30 -33.19 -11.05
C ILE A 51 28.15 -34.14 -10.71
N TYR A 52 28.45 -35.41 -10.40
CA TYR A 52 27.44 -36.38 -9.99
C TYR A 52 26.73 -35.93 -8.71
N ILE A 53 27.45 -35.45 -7.68
CA ILE A 53 26.85 -34.90 -6.46
C ILE A 53 26.02 -33.65 -6.75
N ILE A 54 26.51 -32.74 -7.59
CA ILE A 54 25.76 -31.52 -7.97
C ILE A 54 24.49 -31.90 -8.74
N PHE A 55 24.52 -32.91 -9.61
CA PHE A 55 23.33 -33.37 -10.32
C PHE A 55 22.40 -34.19 -9.42
N SER A 56 22.91 -35.08 -8.58
CA SER A 56 22.10 -35.97 -7.73
C SER A 56 21.46 -35.25 -6.56
N TYR A 57 22.16 -34.27 -5.96
CA TYR A 57 21.65 -33.46 -4.86
C TYR A 57 21.07 -32.13 -5.33
N GLY A 58 21.59 -31.51 -6.39
CA GLY A 58 21.08 -30.23 -6.89
C GLY A 58 19.70 -30.33 -7.53
N THR A 59 19.34 -31.44 -8.18
CA THR A 59 17.99 -31.62 -8.75
C THR A 59 16.95 -32.01 -7.70
N ASN A 60 17.33 -32.84 -6.73
CA ASN A 60 16.42 -33.28 -5.66
C ASN A 60 16.19 -32.17 -4.62
N PHE A 61 17.22 -31.42 -4.23
CA PHE A 61 17.08 -30.30 -3.30
C PHE A 61 16.26 -29.15 -3.90
N ARG A 62 16.47 -28.79 -5.19
CA ARG A 62 15.61 -27.79 -5.86
C ARG A 62 14.17 -28.28 -5.99
N ARG A 63 13.93 -29.54 -6.36
CA ARG A 63 12.57 -30.05 -6.58
C ARG A 63 11.79 -30.19 -5.28
N GLU A 64 12.40 -30.65 -4.20
CA GLU A 64 11.75 -30.71 -2.88
C GLU A 64 11.54 -29.33 -2.26
N GLN A 65 12.49 -28.40 -2.41
CA GLN A 65 12.33 -27.04 -1.90
C GLN A 65 11.29 -26.24 -2.70
N ILE A 66 11.23 -26.38 -4.02
CA ILE A 66 10.19 -25.75 -4.86
C ILE A 66 8.82 -26.38 -4.57
N SER A 67 8.74 -27.71 -4.41
CA SER A 67 7.50 -28.40 -4.02
C SER A 67 7.04 -28.00 -2.62
N SER A 68 7.95 -27.88 -1.66
CA SER A 68 7.70 -27.40 -0.29
C SER A 68 7.20 -25.96 -0.28
N ILE A 69 7.81 -25.06 -1.05
CA ILE A 69 7.41 -23.66 -1.16
C ILE A 69 6.04 -23.57 -1.84
N ALA A 70 5.83 -24.23 -2.98
CA ALA A 70 4.55 -24.25 -3.69
C ALA A 70 3.42 -24.86 -2.84
N ARG A 71 3.72 -25.91 -2.07
CA ARG A 71 2.78 -26.55 -1.15
C ARG A 71 2.54 -25.70 0.11
N SER A 72 3.51 -24.91 0.56
CA SER A 72 3.30 -23.93 1.64
C SER A 72 2.42 -22.74 1.18
N LEU A 73 2.59 -22.29 -0.07
CA LEU A 73 1.80 -21.22 -0.67
C LEU A 73 0.35 -21.67 -0.96
N SER A 74 0.13 -22.94 -1.31
CA SER A 74 -1.22 -23.49 -1.55
C SER A 74 -1.98 -23.85 -0.26
N VAL A 75 -1.29 -24.17 0.85
CA VAL A 75 -1.92 -24.63 2.11
C VAL A 75 -2.49 -23.48 2.96
N PHE A 76 -2.06 -22.22 2.75
CA PHE A 76 -2.48 -21.09 3.60
C PHE A 76 -3.24 -19.97 2.89
N SER A 77 -3.89 -20.25 1.76
CA SER A 77 -4.72 -19.25 1.06
C SER A 77 -5.67 -18.53 2.05
N THR A 78 -5.41 -17.24 2.26
CA THR A 78 -6.26 -16.33 3.05
C THR A 78 -7.55 -16.09 2.26
N ARG A 79 -8.69 -16.05 2.96
CA ARG A 79 -10.04 -15.92 2.41
C ARG A 79 -10.81 -14.98 3.32
N ARG A 80 -11.92 -14.40 2.84
CA ARG A 80 -12.74 -13.45 3.61
C ARG A 80 -13.11 -13.97 5.01
N ARG A 81 -13.53 -15.23 5.13
CA ARG A 81 -13.89 -15.87 6.42
C ARG A 81 -12.76 -15.91 7.47
N HIS A 82 -11.51 -15.77 7.04
CA HIS A 82 -10.35 -15.78 7.95
C HIS A 82 -10.06 -14.39 8.56
N LEU A 83 -10.73 -13.34 8.09
CA LEU A 83 -10.60 -11.97 8.59
C LEU A 83 -11.77 -11.70 9.54
N LEU A 84 -11.49 -11.08 10.68
CA LEU A 84 -12.50 -10.56 11.60
C LEU A 84 -12.31 -9.04 11.73
N PHE A 85 -13.26 -8.28 11.18
CA PHE A 85 -13.28 -6.82 11.27
C PHE A 85 -13.89 -6.38 12.61
N SER A 86 -13.21 -5.47 13.28
CA SER A 86 -13.60 -4.95 14.60
C SER A 86 -13.61 -3.44 14.52
N ILE A 87 -14.82 -2.90 14.41
CA ILE A 87 -15.04 -1.48 14.16
C ILE A 87 -15.24 -0.78 15.49
N ALA A 88 -14.39 0.20 15.81
CA ALA A 88 -14.57 1.03 16.98
C ALA A 88 -15.43 2.24 16.63
N ALA A 89 -16.48 2.47 17.42
CA ALA A 89 -17.38 3.60 17.23
C ALA A 89 -17.88 4.12 18.58
N SER A 90 -18.42 5.34 18.62
CA SER A 90 -19.36 5.72 19.67
C SER A 90 -20.79 5.52 19.19
N HIS A 91 -21.73 5.43 20.11
CA HIS A 91 -23.16 5.36 19.79
C HIS A 91 -23.57 6.47 18.82
N ASP A 92 -23.11 7.70 19.05
CA ASP A 92 -23.52 8.87 18.28
C ASP A 92 -22.81 8.96 16.93
N SER A 93 -21.55 8.53 16.84
CA SER A 93 -20.85 8.45 15.55
C SER A 93 -21.43 7.34 14.68
N TRP A 94 -21.77 6.20 15.27
CA TRP A 94 -22.37 5.07 14.59
C TRP A 94 -23.72 5.40 13.94
N LEU A 95 -24.59 6.14 14.65
CA LEU A 95 -25.86 6.61 14.08
C LEU A 95 -25.68 7.45 12.80
N ARG A 96 -24.57 8.20 12.71
CA ARG A 96 -24.27 9.04 11.54
C ARG A 96 -23.51 8.29 10.45
N ARG A 97 -22.64 7.36 10.82
CA ARG A 97 -21.58 6.81 9.95
C ARG A 97 -21.75 5.34 9.59
N SER A 98 -22.67 4.62 10.22
CA SER A 98 -22.99 3.23 9.87
C SER A 98 -23.30 3.03 8.38
N SER A 99 -23.78 4.08 7.70
CA SER A 99 -23.96 4.08 6.24
C SER A 99 -22.67 3.77 5.46
N TYR A 100 -21.48 4.17 5.92
CA TYR A 100 -20.21 3.83 5.29
C TYR A 100 -19.86 2.35 5.47
N VAL A 101 -20.10 1.79 6.66
CA VAL A 101 -19.85 0.37 6.95
C VAL A 101 -20.78 -0.52 6.11
N ARG A 102 -22.03 -0.11 5.90
CA ARG A 102 -22.99 -0.80 5.03
C ARG A 102 -22.49 -0.97 3.60
N LEU A 103 -21.59 -0.11 3.12
CA LEU A 103 -21.11 -0.17 1.73
C LEU A 103 -20.18 -1.35 1.44
N TRP A 104 -19.45 -1.83 2.44
CA TRP A 104 -18.44 -2.89 2.26
C TRP A 104 -18.72 -4.15 3.09
N TYR A 105 -19.63 -4.06 4.07
CA TYR A 105 -20.09 -5.20 4.85
C TYR A 105 -21.14 -6.02 4.09
N SER A 106 -20.99 -7.34 4.08
CA SER A 106 -21.99 -8.30 3.63
C SER A 106 -22.18 -9.35 4.72
N PRO A 107 -23.41 -9.55 5.25
CA PRO A 107 -23.69 -10.56 6.28
C PRO A 107 -23.24 -11.97 5.90
N GLU A 108 -23.29 -12.31 4.61
CA GLU A 108 -23.00 -13.64 4.08
C GLU A 108 -21.50 -13.91 3.92
N SER A 109 -20.69 -12.86 3.75
CA SER A 109 -19.28 -13.01 3.35
C SER A 109 -18.26 -12.28 4.23
N THR A 110 -18.70 -11.36 5.08
CA THR A 110 -17.83 -10.53 5.92
C THR A 110 -18.09 -10.82 7.41
N ARG A 111 -17.05 -11.19 8.15
CA ARG A 111 -17.13 -11.30 9.61
C ARG A 111 -16.76 -9.95 10.22
N ALA A 112 -17.72 -9.28 10.82
CA ALA A 112 -17.50 -7.99 11.45
C ALA A 112 -18.24 -7.90 12.79
N VAL A 113 -17.74 -7.02 13.66
CA VAL A 113 -18.39 -6.63 14.91
C VAL A 113 -18.10 -5.16 15.19
N VAL A 114 -19.08 -4.47 15.75
CA VAL A 114 -18.97 -3.04 16.09
C VAL A 114 -18.94 -2.90 17.60
N PHE A 115 -17.95 -2.18 18.12
CA PHE A 115 -17.76 -1.93 19.55
C PHE A 115 -18.12 -0.49 19.91
N LEU A 116 -19.20 -0.33 20.67
CA LEU A 116 -19.71 0.96 21.13
C LEU A 116 -19.32 1.27 22.57
N ASP A 117 -19.47 2.53 22.93
CA ASP A 117 -19.37 3.06 24.30
C ASP A 117 -20.66 2.85 25.11
N ARG A 118 -21.83 2.79 24.47
CA ARG A 118 -23.12 2.47 25.11
C ARG A 118 -24.06 1.73 24.17
N GLY A 119 -25.04 1.02 24.75
CA GLY A 119 -26.09 0.32 24.02
C GLY A 119 -27.27 1.23 23.65
N GLY A 120 -28.42 0.62 23.33
CA GLY A 120 -29.65 1.36 23.00
C GLY A 120 -29.95 1.48 21.50
N LEU A 121 -29.28 0.68 20.67
CA LEU A 121 -29.56 0.60 19.24
C LEU A 121 -30.31 -0.67 18.89
N GLU A 122 -31.25 -0.56 17.96
CA GLU A 122 -31.93 -1.71 17.38
C GLU A 122 -30.99 -2.47 16.43
N SER A 123 -31.24 -3.77 16.31
CA SER A 123 -30.46 -4.63 15.41
C SER A 123 -30.86 -4.38 13.95
N ASP A 124 -29.91 -3.98 13.13
CA ASP A 124 -30.04 -3.91 11.67
C ASP A 124 -29.25 -5.08 11.06
N LEU A 125 -29.95 -6.03 10.42
CA LEU A 125 -29.32 -7.21 9.81
C LEU A 125 -28.41 -6.86 8.62
N THR A 126 -28.54 -5.66 8.06
CA THR A 126 -27.66 -5.14 6.99
C THR A 126 -26.35 -4.57 7.53
N LEU A 127 -26.18 -4.51 8.85
CA LEU A 127 -25.00 -4.01 9.53
C LEU A 127 -24.37 -5.10 10.42
N PRO A 128 -23.09 -4.96 10.80
CA PRO A 128 -22.47 -5.87 11.74
C PRO A 128 -23.17 -5.85 13.11
N PRO A 129 -23.16 -6.96 13.85
CA PRO A 129 -23.64 -6.99 15.23
C PRO A 129 -22.88 -5.99 16.09
N VAL A 130 -23.63 -5.34 16.99
CA VAL A 130 -23.13 -4.27 17.87
C VAL A 130 -22.94 -4.82 19.28
N ILE A 131 -21.83 -4.45 19.92
CA ILE A 131 -21.48 -4.85 21.29
C ILE A 131 -21.05 -3.61 22.07
N VAL A 132 -21.47 -3.53 23.33
CA VAL A 132 -20.99 -2.49 24.26
C VAL A 132 -19.65 -2.93 24.83
N SER A 133 -18.64 -2.07 24.69
CA SER A 133 -17.29 -2.34 25.20
C SER A 133 -17.32 -2.43 26.73
N LYS A 134 -16.43 -3.25 27.30
CA LYS A 134 -16.32 -3.39 28.76
C LYS A 134 -15.80 -2.11 29.43
N ASP A 135 -16.05 -1.99 30.73
CA ASP A 135 -15.59 -0.86 31.53
C ASP A 135 -14.05 -0.74 31.52
N VAL A 136 -13.58 0.49 31.36
CA VAL A 136 -12.17 0.88 31.34
C VAL A 136 -11.82 1.88 32.44
N SER A 137 -12.72 2.09 33.42
CA SER A 137 -12.53 3.05 34.50
C SER A 137 -11.23 2.84 35.29
N ARG A 138 -10.78 1.59 35.43
CA ARG A 138 -9.56 1.23 36.17
C ARG A 138 -8.24 1.70 35.53
N PHE A 139 -8.22 2.04 34.25
CA PHE A 139 -6.99 2.42 33.55
C PHE A 139 -6.72 3.92 33.70
N PRO A 140 -5.50 4.35 34.05
CA PRO A 140 -5.17 5.77 34.16
C PRO A 140 -5.19 6.47 32.79
N TYR A 141 -5.61 7.74 32.77
CA TYR A 141 -5.56 8.62 31.59
C TYR A 141 -5.19 10.03 32.03
N ASN A 142 -4.01 10.51 31.63
CA ASN A 142 -3.49 11.81 32.06
C ASN A 142 -3.03 12.70 30.89
N PHE A 143 -3.39 12.37 29.64
CA PHE A 143 -3.14 13.24 28.49
C PHE A 143 -4.02 14.51 28.56
N PRO A 144 -3.43 15.73 28.63
CA PRO A 144 -4.20 16.97 28.72
C PRO A 144 -5.11 17.20 27.50
N GLY A 145 -6.40 17.44 27.75
CA GLY A 145 -7.38 17.76 26.69
C GLY A 145 -7.72 16.60 25.75
N GLY A 146 -7.29 15.38 26.04
CA GLY A 146 -7.66 14.20 25.25
C GLY A 146 -8.90 13.47 25.82
N LEU A 147 -9.43 12.53 25.06
CA LEU A 147 -10.64 11.79 25.42
C LEU A 147 -10.29 10.42 26.02
N ARG A 148 -10.81 10.13 27.22
CA ARG A 148 -10.62 8.82 27.88
C ARG A 148 -11.16 7.64 27.06
N SER A 149 -12.10 7.89 26.16
CA SER A 149 -12.61 6.91 25.20
C SER A 149 -11.50 6.24 24.37
N ALA A 150 -10.34 6.87 24.21
CA ALA A 150 -9.17 6.28 23.56
C ALA A 150 -8.71 4.96 24.21
N ILE A 151 -8.87 4.80 25.53
CA ILE A 151 -8.54 3.55 26.22
C ILE A 151 -9.51 2.44 25.81
N ARG A 152 -10.81 2.75 25.75
CA ARG A 152 -11.84 1.82 25.29
C ARG A 152 -11.56 1.37 23.86
N VAL A 153 -11.26 2.31 22.96
CA VAL A 153 -10.94 2.00 21.56
C VAL A 153 -9.71 1.10 21.46
N ALA A 154 -8.63 1.38 22.20
CA ALA A 154 -7.47 0.47 22.24
C ALA A 154 -7.87 -0.94 22.75
N ARG A 155 -8.71 -1.00 23.78
CA ARG A 155 -9.10 -2.26 24.40
C ARG A 155 -9.98 -3.15 23.51
N VAL A 156 -10.56 -2.62 22.43
CA VAL A 156 -11.25 -3.41 21.39
C VAL A 156 -10.37 -4.54 20.87
N VAL A 157 -9.05 -4.36 20.79
CA VAL A 157 -8.12 -5.42 20.38
C VAL A 157 -8.22 -6.66 21.27
N LYS A 158 -8.19 -6.45 22.59
CA LYS A 158 -8.34 -7.54 23.56
C LYS A 158 -9.76 -8.11 23.54
N GLU A 159 -10.77 -7.26 23.53
CA GLU A 159 -12.17 -7.69 23.59
C GLU A 159 -12.56 -8.53 22.37
N THR A 160 -12.02 -8.19 21.20
CA THR A 160 -12.20 -8.98 19.98
C THR A 160 -11.60 -10.37 20.10
N VAL A 161 -10.37 -10.49 20.62
CA VAL A 161 -9.69 -11.78 20.78
C VAL A 161 -10.39 -12.64 21.83
N ASP A 162 -10.80 -12.03 22.94
CA ASP A 162 -11.47 -12.70 24.06
C ASP A 162 -12.86 -13.28 23.67
N ARG A 163 -13.43 -12.88 22.53
CA ARG A 163 -14.66 -13.50 21.99
C ARG A 163 -14.47 -14.97 21.59
N GLY A 164 -13.22 -15.41 21.34
CA GLY A 164 -12.92 -16.81 21.02
C GLY A 164 -13.44 -17.26 19.65
N ASP A 165 -13.65 -16.32 18.73
CA ASP A 165 -14.08 -16.57 17.36
C ASP A 165 -13.15 -17.58 16.65
N LYS A 166 -13.71 -18.69 16.16
CA LYS A 166 -12.96 -19.78 15.51
C LYS A 166 -12.53 -19.40 14.08
N ASP A 167 -11.50 -20.07 13.58
CA ASP A 167 -10.97 -19.93 12.20
C ASP A 167 -10.60 -18.48 11.80
N VAL A 168 -10.28 -17.62 12.77
CA VAL A 168 -9.73 -16.28 12.52
C VAL A 168 -8.22 -16.38 12.35
N ARG A 169 -7.70 -15.86 11.24
CA ARG A 169 -6.27 -15.74 10.95
C ARG A 169 -5.78 -14.29 11.07
N TRP A 170 -6.66 -13.33 10.82
CA TRP A 170 -6.37 -11.91 10.85
C TRP A 170 -7.45 -11.14 11.59
N PHE A 171 -7.03 -10.37 12.60
CA PHE A 171 -7.88 -9.43 13.30
C PHE A 171 -7.68 -8.05 12.67
N VAL A 172 -8.73 -7.48 12.09
CA VAL A 172 -8.68 -6.19 11.37
C VAL A 172 -9.43 -5.17 12.21
N PHE A 173 -8.83 -4.00 12.39
CA PHE A 173 -9.37 -2.90 13.19
C PHE A 173 -9.52 -1.65 12.32
N GLY A 174 -10.56 -0.87 12.58
CA GLY A 174 -10.84 0.40 11.92
C GLY A 174 -11.94 1.18 12.63
N ASP A 175 -12.22 2.38 12.15
CA ASP A 175 -13.24 3.28 12.68
C ASP A 175 -14.55 3.17 11.88
N ASP A 176 -15.63 3.80 12.35
CA ASP A 176 -16.94 3.77 11.68
C ASP A 176 -17.03 4.61 10.39
N ASP A 177 -16.03 5.44 10.11
CA ASP A 177 -15.82 6.15 8.86
C ASP A 177 -14.65 5.60 8.03
N THR A 178 -14.20 4.37 8.34
CA THR A 178 -13.26 3.60 7.52
C THR A 178 -14.01 2.71 6.54
N VAL A 179 -13.66 2.83 5.26
CA VAL A 179 -14.20 1.97 4.20
C VAL A 179 -13.13 1.01 3.72
N PHE A 180 -13.42 -0.29 3.79
CA PHE A 180 -12.49 -1.36 3.40
C PHE A 180 -12.81 -1.94 2.03
N PHE A 181 -11.77 -2.20 1.24
CA PHE A 181 -11.82 -2.98 0.01
C PHE A 181 -11.46 -4.43 0.36
N VAL A 182 -12.45 -5.20 0.84
CA VAL A 182 -12.26 -6.50 1.49
C VAL A 182 -11.47 -7.49 0.63
N ASP A 183 -11.73 -7.58 -0.68
CA ASP A 183 -10.99 -8.48 -1.57
C ASP A 183 -9.51 -8.11 -1.71
N ASN A 184 -9.23 -6.80 -1.77
CA ASN A 184 -7.86 -6.31 -1.80
C ASN A 184 -7.15 -6.58 -0.47
N LEU A 185 -7.83 -6.41 0.67
CA LEU A 185 -7.28 -6.74 1.97
C LEU A 185 -6.95 -8.24 2.11
N VAL A 186 -7.86 -9.13 1.68
CA VAL A 186 -7.63 -10.58 1.65
C VAL A 186 -6.38 -10.91 0.82
N THR A 187 -6.27 -10.29 -0.35
CA THR A 187 -5.16 -10.45 -1.28
C THR A 187 -3.85 -9.97 -0.65
N VAL A 188 -3.83 -8.76 -0.06
CA VAL A 188 -2.66 -8.22 0.65
C VAL A 188 -2.23 -9.11 1.81
N LEU A 189 -3.16 -9.56 2.66
CA LEU A 189 -2.85 -10.41 3.81
C LEU A 189 -2.46 -11.84 3.43
N SER A 190 -2.74 -12.28 2.21
CA SER A 190 -2.28 -13.59 1.70
C SER A 190 -0.76 -13.66 1.51
N LYS A 191 -0.07 -12.51 1.48
CA LYS A 191 1.40 -12.42 1.43
C LYS A 191 2.08 -12.94 2.69
N TYR A 192 1.36 -12.96 3.82
CA TYR A 192 1.94 -13.14 5.14
C TYR A 192 1.49 -14.44 5.80
N ASP A 193 2.43 -15.12 6.46
CA ASP A 193 2.11 -16.29 7.29
C ASP A 193 1.48 -15.83 8.62
N HIS A 194 0.16 -15.90 8.70
CA HIS A 194 -0.65 -15.53 9.87
C HIS A 194 -0.29 -16.24 11.20
N ARG A 195 0.58 -17.26 11.16
CA ARG A 195 1.12 -17.95 12.35
C ARG A 195 2.36 -17.26 12.92
N LYS A 196 2.94 -16.32 12.17
CA LYS A 196 4.04 -15.44 12.60
C LYS A 196 3.48 -14.09 13.05
N TRP A 197 4.29 -13.34 13.77
CA TRP A 197 3.87 -12.07 14.35
C TRP A 197 3.94 -10.94 13.32
N PHE A 198 2.78 -10.54 12.82
CA PHE A 198 2.61 -9.39 11.93
C PHE A 198 1.65 -8.36 12.52
N TYR A 199 2.08 -7.10 12.48
CA TYR A 199 1.29 -5.89 12.68
C TYR A 199 1.32 -5.10 11.36
N VAL A 200 0.23 -5.11 10.61
CA VAL A 200 0.17 -4.66 9.22
C VAL A 200 -0.71 -3.42 9.13
N GLY A 201 -0.25 -2.38 8.44
CA GLY A 201 -1.01 -1.14 8.24
C GLY A 201 -0.15 -0.07 7.59
N SER A 202 -0.55 1.19 7.71
CA SER A 202 0.18 2.32 7.11
C SER A 202 0.17 3.55 8.01
N ASN A 203 1.07 4.47 7.67
CA ASN A 203 1.21 5.78 8.28
C ASN A 203 0.14 6.76 7.78
N SER A 204 0.13 7.96 8.38
CA SER A 204 -0.65 9.09 7.89
C SER A 204 0.02 9.72 6.67
N GLU A 205 -0.78 10.17 5.70
CA GLU A 205 -0.32 10.97 4.57
C GLU A 205 0.27 12.33 5.00
N PHE A 206 -0.16 12.84 6.16
CA PHE A 206 0.30 14.12 6.69
C PHE A 206 1.50 13.95 7.61
N TYR A 207 2.64 14.49 7.17
CA TYR A 207 3.94 14.32 7.83
C TYR A 207 3.90 14.67 9.33
N ASP A 208 3.24 15.77 9.70
CA ASP A 208 3.17 16.23 11.08
C ASP A 208 2.40 15.28 12.01
N GLN A 209 1.51 14.42 11.48
CA GLN A 209 0.90 13.38 12.31
C GLN A 209 1.94 12.31 12.65
N ASN A 210 2.77 11.89 11.69
CA ASN A 210 3.80 10.89 11.93
C ASN A 210 4.88 11.40 12.88
N VAL A 211 5.32 12.67 12.75
CA VAL A 211 6.25 13.31 13.70
C VAL A 211 5.67 13.35 15.11
N ARG A 212 4.37 13.63 15.23
CA ARG A 212 3.71 13.77 16.54
C ARG A 212 3.46 12.43 17.22
N TYR A 213 3.15 11.39 16.45
CA TYR A 213 2.74 10.09 16.98
C TYR A 213 3.83 9.04 16.78
N SER A 214 4.04 8.55 15.56
CA SER A 214 5.18 7.71 15.19
C SER A 214 5.20 7.46 13.67
N PHE A 215 6.38 7.26 13.11
CA PHE A 215 6.56 6.70 11.76
C PHE A 215 6.46 5.16 11.75
N ASP A 216 6.46 4.50 12.90
CA ASP A 216 6.38 3.04 13.04
C ASP A 216 4.99 2.56 13.51
N MET A 217 4.00 3.45 13.53
CA MET A 217 2.63 3.16 13.99
C MET A 217 1.69 3.07 12.79
N ALA A 218 0.86 2.02 12.75
CA ALA A 218 -0.31 2.03 11.88
C ALA A 218 -1.38 2.95 12.46
N PHE A 219 -1.88 3.88 11.65
CA PHE A 219 -2.97 4.77 12.07
C PHE A 219 -4.30 4.02 12.03
N GLY A 220 -5.04 4.08 13.14
CA GLY A 220 -6.23 3.27 13.39
C GLY A 220 -7.39 3.61 12.45
N GLY A 221 -7.55 4.88 12.09
CA GLY A 221 -8.56 5.33 11.13
C GLY A 221 -8.33 4.72 9.74
N GLY A 222 -7.09 4.72 9.24
CA GLY A 222 -6.71 4.02 8.01
C GLY A 222 -6.92 2.51 8.14
N GLY A 223 -6.94 1.99 9.37
CA GLY A 223 -7.13 0.59 9.68
C GLY A 223 -5.81 -0.17 9.74
N PHE A 224 -5.83 -1.27 10.50
CA PHE A 224 -4.67 -2.15 10.63
C PHE A 224 -5.11 -3.59 10.86
N ALA A 225 -4.22 -4.53 10.55
CA ALA A 225 -4.43 -5.96 10.77
C ALA A 225 -3.34 -6.55 11.67
N ILE A 226 -3.75 -7.45 12.56
CA ILE A 226 -2.86 -8.22 13.42
C ILE A 226 -3.06 -9.71 13.14
N SER A 227 -1.96 -10.40 12.88
CA SER A 227 -1.94 -11.87 12.75
C SER A 227 -2.52 -12.55 14.00
N ALA A 228 -3.21 -13.67 13.82
CA ALA A 228 -3.85 -14.37 14.95
C ALA A 228 -2.85 -14.80 16.03
N SER A 229 -1.62 -15.15 15.67
CA SER A 229 -0.55 -15.45 16.63
C SER A 229 -0.16 -14.25 17.49
N LEU A 230 -0.04 -13.05 16.90
CA LEU A 230 0.31 -11.84 17.65
C LEU A 230 -0.86 -11.38 18.50
N ALA A 231 -2.08 -11.38 17.94
CA ALA A 231 -3.29 -10.92 18.64
C ALA A 231 -3.53 -11.70 19.95
N LYS A 232 -3.31 -13.02 19.95
CA LYS A 232 -3.43 -13.89 21.15
C LYS A 232 -2.44 -13.51 22.25
N VAL A 233 -1.22 -13.10 21.90
CA VAL A 233 -0.21 -12.68 22.88
C VAL A 233 -0.51 -11.27 23.36
N LEU A 234 -0.79 -10.35 22.44
CA LEU A 234 -1.14 -8.97 22.74
C LEU A 234 -2.34 -8.89 23.69
N ALA A 235 -3.41 -9.65 23.45
CA ALA A 235 -4.60 -9.67 24.31
C ALA A 235 -4.34 -10.12 25.76
N LYS A 236 -3.27 -10.90 26.02
CA LYS A 236 -2.88 -11.32 27.37
C LYS A 236 -2.16 -10.19 28.12
N VAL A 237 -1.38 -9.39 27.42
CA VAL A 237 -0.54 -8.34 28.02
C VAL A 237 -1.16 -6.94 27.94
N LEU A 238 -2.17 -6.74 27.08
CA LEU A 238 -2.71 -5.43 26.74
C LEU A 238 -3.15 -4.63 27.97
N ASP A 239 -3.90 -5.25 28.89
CA ASP A 239 -4.38 -4.57 30.09
C ASP A 239 -3.23 -4.09 31.00
N SER A 240 -2.13 -4.85 31.10
CA SER A 240 -0.93 -4.41 31.83
C SER A 240 -0.26 -3.24 31.11
N CYS A 241 -0.15 -3.32 29.79
CA CYS A 241 0.42 -2.27 28.93
C CYS A 241 -0.35 -0.94 29.03
N LEU A 242 -1.69 -1.00 29.01
CA LEU A 242 -2.55 0.20 29.13
C LEU A 242 -2.33 0.97 30.44
N MET A 243 -1.85 0.31 31.51
CA MET A 243 -1.49 0.99 32.76
C MET A 243 -0.23 1.88 32.61
N ARG A 244 0.70 1.52 31.73
CA ARG A 244 1.99 2.23 31.53
C ARG A 244 1.85 3.46 30.63
N TYR A 245 0.95 3.40 29.65
CA TYR A 245 0.80 4.42 28.61
C TYR A 245 -0.41 5.35 28.82
N SER A 246 -0.66 5.76 30.07
CA SER A 246 -1.72 6.70 30.42
C SER A 246 -1.57 8.08 29.78
N HIS A 247 -0.33 8.45 29.45
CA HIS A 247 0.08 9.75 28.91
C HIS A 247 -0.01 9.83 27.39
N MET A 248 -0.44 8.79 26.69
CA MET A 248 -0.61 8.82 25.24
C MET A 248 -1.95 9.44 24.85
N TYR A 249 -1.99 10.06 23.67
CA TYR A 249 -3.21 10.71 23.17
C TYR A 249 -4.28 9.68 22.79
N GLY A 250 -4.04 8.92 21.72
CA GLY A 250 -5.05 8.06 21.09
C GLY A 250 -4.93 6.58 21.45
N SER A 251 -5.84 5.79 20.89
CA SER A 251 -5.79 4.33 20.91
C SER A 251 -4.58 3.79 20.16
N ASP A 252 -4.27 4.38 19.03
CA ASP A 252 -3.31 3.85 18.05
C ASP A 252 -1.91 3.83 18.64
N SER A 253 -1.50 4.93 19.28
CA SER A 253 -0.20 5.03 19.98
C SER A 253 -0.09 4.01 21.11
N ARG A 254 -1.20 3.69 21.79
CA ARG A 254 -1.22 2.67 22.84
C ARG A 254 -1.04 1.27 22.26
N ILE A 255 -1.78 0.92 21.21
CA ILE A 255 -1.63 -0.37 20.53
C ILE A 255 -0.22 -0.54 19.98
N PHE A 256 0.29 0.47 19.27
CA PHE A 256 1.67 0.49 18.78
C PHE A 256 2.67 0.25 19.91
N SER A 257 2.54 0.96 21.03
CA SER A 257 3.47 0.81 22.15
C SER A 257 3.42 -0.58 22.78
N CYS A 258 2.21 -1.17 22.92
CA CYS A 258 2.06 -2.53 23.41
C CYS A 258 2.61 -3.59 22.44
N VAL A 259 2.51 -3.35 21.13
CA VAL A 259 3.11 -4.21 20.10
C VAL A 259 4.65 -4.07 20.12
N ALA A 260 5.16 -2.86 20.35
CA ALA A 260 6.59 -2.60 20.47
C ALA A 260 7.20 -3.26 21.72
N GLU A 261 6.48 -3.34 22.84
CA GLU A 261 6.91 -4.12 24.02
C GLU A 261 7.10 -5.61 23.71
N LEU A 262 6.41 -6.13 22.69
CA LEU A 262 6.57 -7.50 22.19
C LEU A 262 7.67 -7.62 21.13
N GLY A 263 8.37 -6.53 20.80
CA GLY A 263 9.46 -6.51 19.81
C GLY A 263 8.99 -6.62 18.36
N VAL A 264 7.72 -6.30 18.05
CA VAL A 264 7.17 -6.34 16.70
C VAL A 264 7.12 -4.95 16.09
N THR A 265 7.59 -4.82 14.86
CA THR A 265 7.55 -3.57 14.08
C THR A 265 6.38 -3.55 13.10
N LEU A 266 6.04 -2.36 12.62
CA LEU A 266 5.05 -2.19 11.56
C LEU A 266 5.51 -2.86 10.26
N THR A 267 4.61 -3.64 9.68
CA THR A 267 4.69 -4.12 8.30
C THR A 267 3.89 -3.16 7.42
N HIS A 268 4.60 -2.32 6.68
CA HIS A 268 4.00 -1.21 5.95
C HIS A 268 3.29 -1.67 4.67
N GLU A 269 1.99 -1.38 4.56
CA GLU A 269 1.14 -1.63 3.39
C GLU A 269 0.54 -0.31 2.88
N PRO A 270 1.07 0.29 1.80
CA PRO A 270 0.68 1.63 1.35
C PRO A 270 -0.78 1.79 0.89
N GLY A 271 -1.55 0.69 0.81
CA GLY A 271 -2.97 0.73 0.46
C GLY A 271 -3.91 1.08 1.60
N PHE A 272 -3.42 1.13 2.85
CA PHE A 272 -4.20 1.65 3.97
C PHE A 272 -4.05 3.18 4.01
N HIS A 273 -5.16 3.91 3.95
CA HIS A 273 -5.14 5.38 3.90
C HIS A 273 -5.86 6.00 5.09
N GLN A 274 -5.13 6.76 5.90
CA GLN A 274 -5.69 7.59 6.97
C GLN A 274 -6.38 8.84 6.39
N ILE A 275 -5.88 9.38 5.27
CA ILE A 275 -6.39 10.58 4.60
C ILE A 275 -6.49 11.77 5.57
N ASP A 276 -5.39 12.06 6.28
CA ASP A 276 -5.26 13.31 7.02
C ASP A 276 -5.00 14.48 6.06
N VAL A 277 -5.98 14.76 5.20
CA VAL A 277 -6.07 15.92 4.31
C VAL A 277 -7.53 16.34 4.25
N ARG A 278 -7.84 17.50 3.65
CA ARG A 278 -9.23 17.99 3.57
C ARG A 278 -9.63 18.49 2.21
N GLY A 279 -10.94 18.42 1.96
CA GLY A 279 -11.56 18.89 0.72
C GLY A 279 -11.34 17.89 -0.41
N ASN A 280 -11.01 18.40 -1.60
CA ASN A 280 -10.95 17.60 -2.81
C ASN A 280 -9.69 16.72 -2.87
N ILE A 281 -9.86 15.40 -2.69
CA ILE A 281 -8.76 14.42 -2.78
C ILE A 281 -8.56 13.81 -4.18
N PHE A 282 -9.10 14.43 -5.24
CA PHE A 282 -8.97 13.96 -6.63
C PHE A 282 -7.54 13.60 -7.03
N GLY A 283 -6.57 14.45 -6.70
CA GLY A 283 -5.16 14.18 -7.02
C GLY A 283 -4.60 12.96 -6.29
N LEU A 284 -5.01 12.72 -5.04
CA LEU A 284 -4.61 11.56 -4.25
C LEU A 284 -5.15 10.26 -4.85
N LEU A 285 -6.44 10.25 -5.22
CA LEU A 285 -7.06 9.10 -5.85
C LEU A 285 -6.50 8.83 -7.26
N CYS A 286 -6.10 9.88 -7.99
CA CYS A 286 -5.54 9.73 -9.35
C CYS A 286 -4.09 9.24 -9.38
N ALA A 287 -3.34 9.42 -8.29
CA ALA A 287 -1.93 9.03 -8.18
C ALA A 287 -1.74 7.93 -7.12
N HIS A 288 -2.74 7.06 -6.96
CA HIS A 288 -2.65 5.95 -6.01
C HIS A 288 -1.41 5.07 -6.30
N PRO A 289 -0.69 4.60 -5.26
CA PRO A 289 0.44 3.71 -5.44
C PRO A 289 0.08 2.43 -6.19
N LEU A 290 1.08 1.72 -6.69
CA LEU A 290 0.85 0.45 -7.38
C LEU A 290 0.37 -0.67 -6.43
N SER A 291 0.40 -0.48 -5.11
CA SER A 291 -0.23 -1.41 -4.17
C SER A 291 -1.74 -1.48 -4.40
N PRO A 292 -2.42 -2.58 -4.01
CA PRO A 292 -3.88 -2.60 -3.96
C PRO A 292 -4.41 -1.54 -3.00
N LEU A 293 -5.51 -0.87 -3.35
CA LEU A 293 -6.24 0.00 -2.42
C LEU A 293 -6.90 -0.88 -1.36
N VAL A 294 -6.62 -0.65 -0.09
CA VAL A 294 -7.12 -1.46 1.03
C VAL A 294 -8.21 -0.76 1.81
N SER A 295 -8.02 0.52 2.11
CA SER A 295 -8.99 1.30 2.89
C SER A 295 -8.86 2.79 2.64
N LEU A 296 -9.97 3.50 2.86
CA LEU A 296 -10.04 4.96 2.84
C LEU A 296 -10.64 5.43 4.15
N HIS A 297 -10.00 6.41 4.80
CA HIS A 297 -10.47 7.02 6.03
C HIS A 297 -10.72 8.53 5.90
N HIS A 298 -11.37 9.01 6.94
CA HIS A 298 -11.94 10.29 7.22
C HIS A 298 -12.79 10.91 6.10
N LEU A 299 -13.72 10.09 5.60
CA LEU A 299 -14.63 10.46 4.52
C LEU A 299 -15.46 11.73 4.80
N ASP A 300 -15.73 12.03 6.08
CA ASP A 300 -16.43 13.25 6.49
C ASP A 300 -15.60 14.54 6.29
N ALA A 301 -14.28 14.43 6.22
CA ALA A 301 -13.37 15.57 6.05
C ALA A 301 -13.03 15.90 4.59
N VAL A 302 -13.47 15.04 3.66
CA VAL A 302 -13.19 15.16 2.23
C VAL A 302 -14.47 15.44 1.44
N ASP A 303 -14.29 15.97 0.23
CA ASP A 303 -15.38 16.23 -0.71
C ASP A 303 -15.83 14.91 -1.38
N PRO A 304 -17.07 14.82 -1.87
CA PRO A 304 -17.52 13.68 -2.67
C PRO A 304 -16.56 13.40 -3.85
N PHE A 305 -16.24 12.12 -4.08
CA PHE A 305 -15.26 11.73 -5.09
C PHE A 305 -15.72 11.99 -6.52
N PHE A 306 -17.04 11.95 -6.75
CA PHE A 306 -17.68 12.11 -8.04
C PHE A 306 -18.58 13.35 -8.05
N PRO A 307 -18.67 14.07 -9.19
CA PRO A 307 -19.54 15.22 -9.30
C PRO A 307 -21.02 14.82 -9.18
N LYS A 308 -21.85 15.72 -8.63
CA LYS A 308 -23.31 15.56 -8.47
C LYS A 308 -23.75 14.37 -7.61
N ARG A 309 -22.86 13.84 -6.77
CA ARG A 309 -23.17 12.80 -5.78
C ARG A 309 -22.85 13.30 -4.39
N ASN A 310 -23.56 12.79 -3.38
CA ASN A 310 -23.15 13.00 -2.00
C ASN A 310 -21.96 12.09 -1.62
N ARG A 311 -21.45 12.21 -0.38
CA ARG A 311 -20.27 11.46 0.08
C ARG A 311 -20.50 9.95 0.02
N THR A 312 -21.55 9.47 0.65
CA THR A 312 -21.88 8.03 0.71
C THR A 312 -22.12 7.46 -0.69
N GLU A 313 -22.87 8.17 -1.55
CA GLU A 313 -23.10 7.76 -2.94
C GLU A 313 -21.83 7.72 -3.78
N SER A 314 -20.91 8.66 -3.55
CA SER A 314 -19.62 8.68 -4.26
C SER A 314 -18.74 7.50 -3.88
N VAL A 315 -18.71 7.17 -2.59
CA VAL A 315 -17.95 6.02 -2.09
C VAL A 315 -18.58 4.71 -2.56
N ALA A 316 -19.92 4.62 -2.52
CA ALA A 316 -20.66 3.48 -3.05
C ALA A 316 -20.36 3.24 -4.54
N HIS A 317 -20.27 4.31 -5.34
CA HIS A 317 -19.92 4.22 -6.76
C HIS A 317 -18.51 3.66 -6.98
N LEU A 318 -17.53 4.09 -6.16
CA LEU A 318 -16.16 3.58 -6.20
C LEU A 318 -16.07 2.10 -5.80
N ILE A 319 -16.76 1.70 -4.72
CA ILE A 319 -16.83 0.30 -4.28
C ILE A 319 -17.54 -0.56 -5.33
N GLY A 320 -18.61 -0.04 -5.93
CA GLY A 320 -19.30 -0.69 -7.03
C GLY A 320 -18.35 -1.04 -8.17
N ALA A 321 -17.46 -0.12 -8.55
CA ALA A 321 -16.42 -0.39 -9.55
C ALA A 321 -15.41 -1.46 -9.09
N ALA A 322 -14.99 -1.41 -7.83
CA ALA A 322 -14.09 -2.41 -7.27
C ALA A 322 -14.69 -3.82 -7.24
N SER A 323 -16.02 -3.98 -7.24
CA SER A 323 -16.67 -5.29 -7.33
C SER A 323 -16.44 -6.01 -8.67
N PHE A 324 -16.10 -5.27 -9.74
CA PHE A 324 -15.80 -5.83 -11.06
C PHE A 324 -14.30 -6.16 -11.23
N ASP A 325 -13.41 -5.29 -10.75
CA ASP A 325 -11.95 -5.50 -10.81
C ASP A 325 -11.26 -4.84 -9.61
N SER A 326 -11.29 -5.51 -8.46
CA SER A 326 -10.78 -4.94 -7.20
C SER A 326 -9.28 -4.66 -7.28
N GLY A 327 -8.51 -5.51 -7.95
CA GLY A 327 -7.06 -5.36 -8.10
C GLY A 327 -6.66 -4.15 -8.94
N ARG A 328 -7.57 -3.65 -9.79
CA ARG A 328 -7.35 -2.53 -10.71
C ARG A 328 -7.92 -1.20 -10.22
N ILE A 329 -8.75 -1.20 -9.17
CA ILE A 329 -9.31 0.05 -8.64
C ILE A 329 -8.20 1.06 -8.32
N LEU A 330 -8.36 2.30 -8.84
CA LEU A 330 -7.39 3.40 -8.75
C LEU A 330 -6.02 3.15 -9.38
N GLN A 331 -5.82 2.06 -10.12
CA GLN A 331 -4.56 1.85 -10.83
C GLN A 331 -4.45 2.79 -12.04
N GLN A 332 -3.42 3.62 -12.03
CA GLN A 332 -3.13 4.57 -13.10
C GLN A 332 -2.40 3.89 -14.26
N SER A 333 -2.85 4.13 -15.50
CA SER A 333 -2.15 3.79 -16.74
C SER A 333 -2.03 5.05 -17.60
N VAL A 334 -0.92 5.24 -18.31
CA VAL A 334 -0.70 6.42 -19.15
C VAL A 334 -0.49 5.97 -20.58
N CYS A 335 -1.27 6.52 -21.50
CA CYS A 335 -1.22 6.22 -22.93
C CYS A 335 -0.87 7.49 -23.70
N TYR A 336 -0.11 7.33 -24.77
CA TYR A 336 0.30 8.43 -25.65
C TYR A 336 -0.31 8.22 -27.03
N ASP A 337 -0.99 9.25 -27.54
CA ASP A 337 -1.38 9.33 -28.94
C ASP A 337 -0.41 10.28 -29.65
N SER A 338 0.57 9.71 -30.34
CA SER A 338 1.56 10.47 -31.09
C SER A 338 0.98 11.17 -32.32
N LEU A 339 -0.11 10.67 -32.90
CA LEU A 339 -0.71 11.26 -34.10
C LEU A 339 -1.41 12.58 -33.77
N ASN A 340 -2.13 12.61 -32.64
CA ASN A 340 -2.86 13.80 -32.20
C ASN A 340 -2.11 14.64 -31.15
N THR A 341 -0.92 14.21 -30.74
CA THR A 341 -0.14 14.81 -29.64
C THR A 341 -0.98 14.93 -28.36
N VAL A 342 -1.60 13.83 -27.95
CA VAL A 342 -2.47 13.76 -26.77
C VAL A 342 -1.89 12.78 -25.75
N THR A 343 -1.87 13.15 -24.47
CA THR A 343 -1.52 12.22 -23.39
C THR A 343 -2.75 11.91 -22.55
N VAL A 344 -3.02 10.62 -22.31
CA VAL A 344 -4.17 10.17 -21.52
C VAL A 344 -3.71 9.45 -20.27
N SER A 345 -4.14 9.92 -19.10
CA SER A 345 -3.93 9.25 -17.82
C SER A 345 -5.24 8.61 -17.37
N VAL A 346 -5.33 7.29 -17.43
CA VAL A 346 -6.48 6.49 -17.04
C VAL A 346 -6.31 6.00 -15.61
N VAL A 347 -7.23 6.35 -14.70
CA VAL A 347 -7.30 5.82 -13.34
C VAL A 347 -8.55 4.95 -13.25
N TRP A 348 -8.35 3.65 -13.41
CA TRP A 348 -9.46 2.73 -13.64
C TRP A 348 -10.44 2.71 -12.47
N GLY A 349 -11.74 2.77 -12.79
CA GLY A 349 -12.82 2.81 -11.81
C GLY A 349 -13.02 4.18 -11.13
N TYR A 350 -12.32 5.23 -11.58
CA TYR A 350 -12.46 6.58 -11.03
C TYR A 350 -12.54 7.68 -12.09
N ALA A 351 -11.42 8.00 -12.74
CA ALA A 351 -11.34 9.14 -13.64
C ALA A 351 -10.30 8.96 -14.76
N VAL A 352 -10.52 9.63 -15.89
CA VAL A 352 -9.57 9.74 -17.00
C VAL A 352 -9.24 11.21 -17.20
N GLN A 353 -7.94 11.52 -17.26
CA GLN A 353 -7.44 12.87 -17.56
C GLN A 353 -6.83 12.89 -18.95
N VAL A 354 -7.33 13.75 -19.83
CA VAL A 354 -6.83 13.93 -21.19
C VAL A 354 -6.10 15.27 -21.28
N TYR A 355 -4.82 15.21 -21.60
CA TYR A 355 -3.92 16.35 -21.71
C TYR A 355 -3.64 16.68 -23.17
N GLU A 356 -3.71 17.97 -23.49
CA GLU A 356 -3.22 18.52 -24.75
C GLU A 356 -1.69 18.56 -24.69
N GLY A 357 -1.04 17.98 -25.70
CA GLY A 357 0.41 17.84 -25.78
C GLY A 357 0.96 16.58 -25.12
N ASN A 358 2.26 16.35 -25.35
CA ASN A 358 3.02 15.29 -24.72
C ASN A 358 3.38 15.68 -23.27
N LYS A 359 3.03 14.83 -22.30
CA LYS A 359 3.38 15.01 -20.88
C LYS A 359 4.35 13.92 -20.42
N LEU A 360 5.38 14.32 -19.70
CA LEU A 360 6.33 13.37 -19.14
C LEU A 360 5.64 12.46 -18.13
N LEU A 361 5.92 11.16 -18.21
CA LEU A 361 5.32 10.18 -17.30
C LEU A 361 5.57 10.54 -15.82
N PRO A 362 6.80 10.86 -15.36
CA PRO A 362 7.04 11.20 -13.95
C PRO A 362 6.18 12.37 -13.43
N ASP A 363 5.87 13.35 -14.29
CA ASP A 363 5.03 14.48 -13.92
C ASP A 363 3.58 14.02 -13.71
N LEU A 364 3.08 13.10 -14.54
CA LEU A 364 1.73 12.54 -14.41
C LEU A 364 1.59 11.57 -13.23
N LEU A 365 2.66 10.90 -12.84
CA LEU A 365 2.70 10.06 -11.64
C LEU A 365 2.75 10.88 -10.34
N THR A 366 3.19 12.14 -10.42
CA THR A 366 3.23 13.04 -9.27
C THR A 366 1.83 13.54 -8.94
N LEU A 367 1.48 13.45 -7.65
CA LEU A 367 0.16 13.77 -7.12
C LEU A 367 -0.20 15.25 -7.31
N GLN A 368 -1.39 15.55 -7.83
CA GLN A 368 -1.89 16.93 -7.93
C GLN A 368 -2.37 17.44 -6.57
N LYS A 369 -1.89 18.61 -6.12
CA LYS A 369 -2.30 19.20 -4.84
C LYS A 369 -3.73 19.80 -4.91
N THR A 370 -4.74 18.95 -4.95
CA THR A 370 -6.17 19.35 -4.99
C THR A 370 -6.79 19.56 -3.61
N PHE A 371 -6.12 19.12 -2.55
CA PHE A 371 -6.59 19.15 -1.17
C PHE A 371 -5.84 20.19 -0.32
N SER A 372 -6.34 20.37 0.90
CA SER A 372 -5.72 21.19 1.95
C SER A 372 -5.18 20.34 3.11
N THR A 373 -4.38 20.95 3.99
CA THR A 373 -3.71 20.28 5.12
C THR A 373 -4.68 19.81 6.20
N TRP A 374 -4.28 18.78 6.96
CA TRP A 374 -5.02 18.33 8.15
C TRP A 374 -5.01 19.31 9.30
N ARG A 375 -3.99 20.14 9.47
CA ARG A 375 -4.04 21.25 10.43
C ARG A 375 -4.61 22.48 9.73
N ARG A 376 -5.47 23.21 10.46
CA ARG A 376 -6.03 24.49 10.02
C ARG A 376 -5.15 25.63 10.56
N GLY A 377 -4.92 26.67 9.77
CA GLY A 377 -4.19 27.87 10.18
C GLY A 377 -3.27 28.42 9.09
N SER A 378 -3.08 29.74 9.05
CA SER A 378 -2.33 30.44 7.99
C SER A 378 -0.81 30.18 7.99
N GLY A 379 -0.27 29.56 9.04
CA GLY A 379 1.16 29.21 9.16
C GLY A 379 1.47 27.70 9.12
N VAL A 380 0.50 26.85 8.78
CA VAL A 380 0.72 25.40 8.73
C VAL A 380 1.56 25.04 7.51
N GLN A 381 2.71 24.42 7.73
CA GLN A 381 3.53 23.89 6.64
C GLN A 381 2.81 22.72 5.96
N SER A 382 2.85 22.69 4.62
CA SER A 382 2.24 21.63 3.81
C SER A 382 3.23 20.48 3.59
N ASN A 383 3.60 19.77 4.66
CA ASN A 383 4.51 18.63 4.58
C ASN A 383 3.70 17.33 4.49
N TYR A 384 4.01 16.49 3.49
CA TYR A 384 3.32 15.22 3.24
C TYR A 384 4.34 14.09 3.10
N MET A 385 3.88 12.85 3.20
CA MET A 385 4.69 11.64 2.96
C MET A 385 4.91 11.36 1.47
N PHE A 386 4.60 12.31 0.59
CA PHE A 386 4.72 12.20 -0.87
C PHE A 386 5.00 13.57 -1.51
N SER A 387 5.54 13.54 -2.72
CA SER A 387 5.70 14.72 -3.57
C SER A 387 4.37 15.16 -4.16
N THR A 388 4.21 16.47 -4.31
CA THR A 388 3.02 17.05 -4.98
C THR A 388 3.45 17.96 -6.12
N ARG A 389 2.60 18.05 -7.14
CA ARG A 389 2.69 19.05 -8.21
C ARG A 389 1.55 20.05 -8.11
N GLU A 390 1.77 21.22 -8.69
CA GLU A 390 0.78 22.29 -8.73
C GLU A 390 -0.50 21.82 -9.45
N TYR A 391 -1.64 22.24 -8.90
CA TYR A 391 -2.94 22.11 -9.56
C TYR A 391 -3.37 23.51 -10.03
N PRO A 392 -3.38 23.77 -11.36
CA PRO A 392 -3.61 25.11 -11.90
C PRO A 392 -4.88 25.75 -11.36
N ARG A 393 -4.82 27.03 -10.98
CA ARG A 393 -6.01 27.78 -10.52
C ARG A 393 -6.98 28.04 -11.66
N ASP A 394 -6.45 28.43 -12.82
CA ASP A 394 -7.21 28.58 -14.05
C ASP A 394 -7.73 27.20 -14.52
N PRO A 395 -9.06 27.01 -14.63
CA PRO A 395 -9.64 25.78 -15.17
C PRO A 395 -9.17 25.43 -16.59
N CYS A 396 -8.83 26.42 -17.42
CA CYS A 396 -8.42 26.17 -18.80
C CYS A 396 -7.00 25.60 -18.92
N GLY A 397 -6.14 25.86 -17.94
CA GLY A 397 -4.83 25.19 -17.81
C GLY A 397 -4.91 23.74 -17.32
N ARG A 398 -6.10 23.20 -17.03
CA ARG A 398 -6.30 21.83 -16.54
C ARG A 398 -6.63 20.87 -17.69
N PRO A 399 -6.27 19.58 -17.55
CA PRO A 399 -6.71 18.55 -18.50
C PRO A 399 -8.23 18.44 -18.53
N LEU A 400 -8.76 17.88 -19.62
CA LEU A 400 -10.15 17.42 -19.64
C LEU A 400 -10.27 16.23 -18.68
N VAL A 401 -11.28 16.25 -17.81
CA VAL A 401 -11.52 15.19 -16.84
C VAL A 401 -12.82 14.47 -17.18
N PHE A 402 -12.75 13.15 -17.24
CA PHE A 402 -13.89 12.27 -17.44
C PHE A 402 -14.04 11.41 -16.19
N PHE A 403 -15.22 11.42 -15.56
CA PHE A 403 -15.49 10.60 -14.38
C PHE A 403 -16.20 9.31 -14.75
N LEU A 404 -15.97 8.25 -13.97
CA LEU A 404 -16.64 6.97 -14.15
C LEU A 404 -18.16 7.14 -14.15
N ASP A 405 -18.78 6.67 -15.22
CA ASP A 405 -20.22 6.62 -15.38
C ASP A 405 -20.76 5.21 -15.09
N SER A 406 -20.22 4.21 -15.78
CA SER A 406 -20.66 2.82 -15.71
C SER A 406 -19.49 1.85 -15.91
N VAL A 407 -19.64 0.64 -15.39
CA VAL A 407 -18.63 -0.42 -15.41
C VAL A 407 -19.32 -1.76 -15.52
N GLY A 408 -18.67 -2.72 -16.17
CA GLY A 408 -19.17 -4.08 -16.29
C GLY A 408 -18.09 -5.08 -16.64
N SER A 409 -18.51 -6.34 -16.78
CA SER A 409 -17.70 -7.43 -17.32
C SER A 409 -18.29 -7.88 -18.66
N ASP A 410 -17.45 -8.45 -19.52
CA ASP A 410 -17.86 -9.10 -20.76
C ASP A 410 -18.31 -10.56 -20.59
N GLY A 411 -18.27 -11.09 -19.37
CA GLY A 411 -18.70 -12.46 -19.05
C GLY A 411 -17.70 -13.56 -19.39
N THR A 412 -16.52 -13.20 -19.92
CA THR A 412 -15.41 -14.14 -20.16
C THR A 412 -14.32 -13.92 -19.11
N GLU A 413 -13.44 -12.95 -19.33
CA GLU A 413 -12.35 -12.57 -18.42
C GLU A 413 -12.03 -11.06 -18.46
N GLY A 414 -12.79 -10.26 -19.21
CA GLY A 414 -12.54 -8.82 -19.37
C GLY A 414 -13.51 -7.94 -18.57
N THR A 415 -13.07 -6.72 -18.36
CA THR A 415 -13.82 -5.62 -17.76
C THR A 415 -13.83 -4.41 -18.68
N TRP A 416 -14.92 -3.65 -18.63
CA TRP A 416 -15.05 -2.40 -19.35
C TRP A 416 -15.56 -1.31 -18.42
N SER A 417 -15.15 -0.06 -18.67
CA SER A 417 -15.65 1.11 -17.97
C SER A 417 -15.87 2.28 -18.92
N ASN A 418 -16.98 3.01 -18.72
CA ASN A 418 -17.32 4.20 -19.48
C ASN A 418 -17.16 5.42 -18.58
N TYR A 419 -16.66 6.51 -19.17
CA TYR A 419 -16.40 7.77 -18.49
C TYR A 419 -17.03 8.91 -19.28
N ASN A 420 -17.70 9.81 -18.56
CA ASN A 420 -18.37 10.99 -19.12
C ASN A 420 -17.59 12.25 -18.78
N ILE A 421 -17.49 13.16 -19.75
CA ILE A 421 -16.78 14.42 -19.57
C ILE A 421 -17.41 15.27 -18.45
N HIS A 422 -16.57 15.83 -17.59
CA HIS A 422 -16.94 16.84 -16.61
C HIS A 422 -16.37 18.18 -17.03
N ARG A 423 -17.20 18.97 -17.73
CA ARG A 423 -16.80 20.30 -18.21
C ARG A 423 -16.79 21.30 -17.06
N VAL A 424 -15.64 21.94 -16.85
CA VAL A 424 -15.46 23.04 -15.91
C VAL A 424 -15.09 24.29 -16.69
N GLY A 425 -15.99 25.27 -16.71
CA GLY A 425 -15.80 26.51 -17.47
C GLY A 425 -15.93 26.33 -18.98
N HIS A 426 -15.76 27.45 -19.71
CA HIS A 426 -15.74 27.51 -21.17
C HIS A 426 -14.30 27.76 -21.62
N CYS A 427 -13.60 26.69 -22.00
CA CYS A 427 -12.20 26.74 -22.40
C CYS A 427 -12.07 26.32 -23.86
N HIS A 428 -11.28 27.06 -24.64
CA HIS A 428 -10.87 26.64 -25.97
C HIS A 428 -10.00 25.38 -25.86
N ARG A 429 -10.24 24.40 -26.73
CA ARG A 429 -9.52 23.12 -26.78
C ARG A 429 -9.03 22.83 -28.19
N ALA A 430 -7.94 22.09 -28.31
CA ALA A 430 -7.43 21.61 -29.58
C ALA A 430 -8.48 20.74 -30.28
N GLU A 431 -8.55 20.83 -31.61
CA GLU A 431 -9.53 20.11 -32.45
C GLU A 431 -9.56 18.61 -32.15
N ALA A 432 -8.39 18.02 -31.88
CA ALA A 432 -8.23 16.61 -31.54
C ALA A 432 -9.05 16.15 -30.32
N VAL A 433 -9.36 17.04 -29.37
CA VAL A 433 -10.06 16.68 -28.12
C VAL A 433 -11.30 17.53 -27.84
N GLU A 434 -11.56 18.57 -28.64
CA GLU A 434 -12.66 19.51 -28.45
C GLU A 434 -14.03 18.81 -28.42
N ARG A 435 -14.23 17.87 -29.34
CA ARG A 435 -15.48 17.11 -29.52
C ARG A 435 -15.60 15.88 -28.62
N LEU A 436 -14.57 15.57 -27.82
CA LEU A 436 -14.56 14.37 -27.00
C LEU A 436 -15.60 14.50 -25.87
N GLU A 437 -16.52 13.54 -25.81
CA GLU A 437 -17.63 13.51 -24.84
C GLU A 437 -17.55 12.28 -23.92
N ARG A 438 -17.04 11.15 -24.45
CA ARG A 438 -17.00 9.87 -23.74
C ARG A 438 -15.68 9.13 -23.94
N ILE A 439 -15.26 8.39 -22.92
CA ILE A 439 -14.14 7.46 -23.01
C ILE A 439 -14.61 6.08 -22.58
N ARG A 440 -14.27 5.06 -23.35
CA ARG A 440 -14.45 3.65 -22.97
C ARG A 440 -13.11 3.01 -22.76
N VAL A 441 -12.92 2.39 -21.61
CA VAL A 441 -11.70 1.65 -21.27
C VAL A 441 -12.04 0.17 -21.24
N LEU A 442 -11.27 -0.64 -21.96
CA LEU A 442 -11.35 -2.10 -21.99
C LEU A 442 -10.10 -2.68 -21.35
N SER A 443 -10.24 -3.74 -20.58
CA SER A 443 -9.09 -4.39 -19.93
C SER A 443 -9.38 -5.85 -19.58
N PRO A 444 -8.41 -6.77 -19.68
CA PRO A 444 -8.49 -8.04 -18.98
C PRO A 444 -8.61 -7.80 -17.47
N LYS A 445 -9.34 -8.66 -16.74
CA LYS A 445 -9.42 -8.57 -15.28
C LYS A 445 -8.04 -8.70 -14.65
N LEU A 446 -7.71 -7.83 -13.71
CA LEU A 446 -6.40 -7.86 -13.06
C LEU A 446 -6.40 -8.80 -11.86
N GLU A 447 -5.99 -10.05 -12.09
CA GLU A 447 -5.69 -10.98 -11.00
C GLU A 447 -4.20 -10.90 -10.65
N ARG A 448 -3.90 -10.55 -9.39
CA ARG A 448 -2.51 -10.51 -8.89
C ARG A 448 -2.24 -11.72 -8.02
N ASN A 449 -1.25 -12.51 -8.40
CA ASN A 449 -0.70 -13.52 -7.52
C ASN A 449 0.26 -12.89 -6.47
N VAL A 450 0.73 -13.71 -5.52
CA VAL A 450 1.61 -13.25 -4.43
C VAL A 450 2.92 -12.63 -4.94
N GLU A 451 3.49 -13.19 -6.01
CA GLU A 451 4.73 -12.70 -6.60
C GLU A 451 4.55 -11.33 -7.27
N GLN A 452 3.48 -11.17 -8.05
CA GLN A 452 3.11 -9.92 -8.71
C GLN A 452 2.75 -8.80 -7.71
N MET A 453 2.27 -9.16 -6.52
CA MET A 453 2.09 -8.17 -5.44
C MET A 453 3.42 -7.72 -4.82
N GLY A 454 4.45 -8.57 -4.81
CA GLY A 454 5.78 -8.22 -4.32
C GLY A 454 6.56 -7.32 -5.28
N LEU A 455 6.27 -7.42 -6.59
CA LEU A 455 6.95 -6.68 -7.66
C LEU A 455 5.92 -6.05 -8.61
N PRO A 456 5.12 -5.07 -8.15
CA PRO A 456 4.06 -4.53 -8.98
C PRO A 456 4.64 -3.70 -10.14
N ARG A 457 4.18 -3.97 -11.36
CA ARG A 457 4.49 -3.19 -12.56
C ARG A 457 3.22 -2.50 -13.06
N ARG A 458 3.34 -1.22 -13.42
CA ARG A 458 2.25 -0.46 -14.06
C ARG A 458 1.85 -1.11 -15.38
N GLN A 459 0.56 -1.10 -15.70
CA GLN A 459 0.06 -1.61 -16.96
C GLN A 459 0.17 -0.57 -18.08
N CYS A 460 0.31 -1.07 -19.31
CA CYS A 460 0.42 -0.27 -20.51
C CYS A 460 -0.97 -0.12 -21.14
N CYS A 461 -1.12 0.87 -22.02
CA CYS A 461 -2.39 1.08 -22.69
C CYS A 461 -2.25 1.69 -24.08
N ASP A 462 -3.20 1.34 -24.93
CA ASP A 462 -3.26 1.74 -26.33
C ASP A 462 -4.56 2.49 -26.61
N ILE A 463 -4.48 3.58 -27.39
CA ILE A 463 -5.64 4.37 -27.82
C ILE A 463 -6.06 3.90 -29.22
N SER A 464 -7.34 3.57 -29.38
CA SER A 464 -7.89 3.20 -30.68
C SER A 464 -8.17 4.46 -31.51
N SER A 465 -7.54 4.56 -32.67
CA SER A 465 -7.69 5.66 -33.63
C SER A 465 -8.44 5.17 -34.90
N PRO A 466 -9.23 6.03 -35.57
CA PRO A 466 -9.55 7.42 -35.23
C PRO A 466 -10.63 7.51 -34.14
N TYR A 467 -10.63 8.63 -33.41
CA TYR A 467 -11.70 9.00 -32.48
C TYR A 467 -12.22 10.41 -32.76
N ASN A 468 -13.47 10.67 -32.37
CA ASN A 468 -14.11 11.97 -32.50
C ASN A 468 -14.87 12.30 -31.20
N LYS A 469 -16.13 11.86 -31.08
CA LYS A 469 -16.91 12.04 -29.84
C LYS A 469 -16.58 11.03 -28.74
N SER A 470 -16.07 9.86 -29.13
CA SER A 470 -15.75 8.77 -28.21
C SER A 470 -14.37 8.21 -28.51
N MET A 471 -13.59 8.03 -27.46
CA MET A 471 -12.26 7.40 -27.49
C MET A 471 -12.32 6.04 -26.80
N VAL A 472 -11.69 5.04 -27.39
CA VAL A 472 -11.55 3.69 -26.81
C VAL A 472 -10.11 3.45 -26.42
N ILE A 473 -9.89 3.00 -25.19
CA ILE A 473 -8.56 2.74 -24.63
C ILE A 473 -8.51 1.27 -24.17
N ASN A 474 -7.47 0.56 -24.55
CA ASN A 474 -7.23 -0.82 -24.10
C ASN A 474 -6.10 -0.82 -23.07
N ILE A 475 -6.34 -1.28 -21.84
CA ILE A 475 -5.29 -1.50 -20.83
C ILE A 475 -4.88 -2.98 -20.87
N ARG A 476 -3.58 -3.23 -20.89
CA ARG A 476 -2.98 -4.57 -20.93
C ARG A 476 -1.71 -4.65 -20.11
N GLN A 477 -1.21 -5.86 -19.91
CA GLN A 477 0.14 -6.04 -19.40
C GLN A 477 1.15 -5.47 -20.40
N CYS A 478 2.15 -4.75 -19.89
CA CYS A 478 3.26 -4.30 -20.71
C CYS A 478 4.10 -5.51 -21.17
N MET A 479 4.63 -5.44 -22.39
CA MET A 479 5.67 -6.37 -22.83
C MET A 479 6.94 -6.17 -21.98
N PRO A 480 7.83 -7.18 -21.88
CA PRO A 480 9.01 -7.13 -21.01
C PRO A 480 9.79 -5.81 -21.10
N ASP A 481 10.11 -5.37 -22.32
CA ASP A 481 10.91 -4.17 -22.58
C ASP A 481 10.09 -2.94 -23.01
N GLU A 482 8.76 -3.01 -22.92
CA GLU A 482 7.89 -1.91 -23.32
C GLU A 482 7.96 -0.74 -22.34
N LEU A 483 8.20 0.45 -22.91
CA LEU A 483 8.27 1.72 -22.21
C LEU A 483 6.93 2.44 -22.29
N ILE A 484 6.51 3.01 -21.16
CA ILE A 484 5.41 3.99 -21.13
C ILE A 484 6.04 5.35 -21.45
N ALA A 485 6.20 5.63 -22.73
CA ALA A 485 6.87 6.83 -23.22
C ALA A 485 6.13 7.42 -24.43
N MET A 486 6.25 8.74 -24.55
CA MET A 486 5.88 9.44 -25.79
C MET A 486 6.85 9.03 -26.90
N ASN A 487 6.33 8.73 -28.09
CA ASN A 487 7.17 8.61 -29.28
C ASN A 487 7.56 10.03 -29.71
N THR A 488 8.86 10.29 -29.77
CA THR A 488 9.46 11.55 -30.24
C THR A 488 9.53 11.62 -31.75
#